data_AF-A0A5J5GAY7-F1
#
_entry.id   AF-A0A5J5GAY7-F1
#
_cell.length_a   1.000
_cell.length_b   1.000
_cell.length_c   1.000
_cell.angle_alpha   90.00
_cell.angle_beta   90.00
_cell.angle_gamma   90.00
#
_symmetry.space_group_name_H-M   'P 1'
#
loop_
_entity.id
_entity.type
_entity.pdbx_description
1 polymer ?
#
loop_
_entity_poly.entity_id
_entity_poly.type
_entity_poly.pdbx_seq_one_letter_code
_entity_poly.pdbx_strand_id
1 'polypeptide(L)'
;MTDWMHAVEIAHPGGPEVLAPCNRPVPAPGHGQVLLRIAYAGVNRPDALQRAGLYAPPPTASDLPGLEAAGEVAELGPGVTGLKVGDKVCALLPGGGYAEYAVTPAAHCLPIPEGMSLKEAACLPETHFTVWSNLVMRGHLTAGERVLIHGGSSGIGTTAIQIARALGARVFVTAGTDEKCAACEELGAERAINYRTEDFVEVMKAEGGAHVILDMVGGDYIPRNLKALADDGRLVQIAFLGGPKAEVNFAPLMTRRLTMTGSTLRPQSDAAKAAIAEELSTHVWPLLCKGRIAPVMDREFPLAEAAAAHERMESSEHIGKIVLKV
;
A
#
# COMPACT_ATOMS: atom_id res chain seq x y z
N MET A 1 -2.36 -21.09 -30.97
CA MET A 1 -2.46 -21.96 -29.79
C MET A 1 -2.50 -21.03 -28.60
N THR A 2 -3.37 -21.29 -27.63
CA THR A 2 -3.44 -20.48 -26.41
C THR A 2 -2.30 -20.89 -25.49
N ASP A 3 -1.40 -19.96 -25.18
CA ASP A 3 -0.35 -20.21 -24.19
C ASP A 3 -0.98 -20.21 -22.78
N TRP A 4 -0.48 -21.08 -21.91
CA TRP A 4 -0.96 -21.26 -20.55
C TRP A 4 0.09 -20.76 -19.54
N MET A 5 -0.38 -20.31 -18.38
CA MET A 5 0.44 -19.90 -17.26
C MET A 5 -0.04 -20.54 -15.96
N HIS A 6 0.90 -20.71 -15.02
CA HIS A 6 0.59 -21.02 -13.63
C HIS A 6 0.09 -19.76 -12.90
N ALA A 7 -0.89 -19.96 -12.04
CA ALA A 7 -1.46 -18.92 -11.18
C ALA A 7 -1.91 -19.51 -9.84
N VAL A 8 -2.26 -18.63 -8.90
CA VAL A 8 -2.96 -18.99 -7.67
C VAL A 8 -4.30 -18.27 -7.65
N GLU A 9 -5.38 -19.04 -7.61
CA GLU A 9 -6.74 -18.52 -7.58
C GLU A 9 -7.37 -18.61 -6.19
N ILE A 10 -8.48 -17.88 -6.02
CA ILE A 10 -9.35 -18.00 -4.85
C ILE A 10 -10.44 -19.01 -5.23
N ALA A 11 -10.32 -20.26 -4.77
CA ALA A 11 -11.25 -21.33 -5.17
C ALA A 11 -12.69 -21.06 -4.71
N HIS A 12 -12.84 -20.44 -3.53
CA HIS A 12 -14.08 -19.93 -2.97
C HIS A 12 -13.74 -18.94 -1.83
N PRO A 13 -14.66 -18.05 -1.41
CA PRO A 13 -14.39 -17.16 -0.29
C PRO A 13 -14.07 -17.94 1.00
N GLY A 14 -12.97 -17.60 1.67
CA GLY A 14 -12.55 -18.33 2.87
C GLY A 14 -11.22 -17.89 3.49
N GLY A 15 -10.66 -18.76 4.34
CA GLY A 15 -9.35 -18.59 4.95
C GLY A 15 -8.21 -18.79 3.95
N PRO A 16 -6.94 -18.69 4.38
CA PRO A 16 -5.78 -18.83 3.50
C PRO A 16 -5.76 -20.14 2.69
N GLU A 17 -6.34 -21.21 3.21
CA GLU A 17 -6.42 -22.55 2.61
C GLU A 17 -7.14 -22.61 1.26
N VAL A 18 -7.91 -21.58 0.90
CA VAL A 18 -8.64 -21.52 -0.37
C VAL A 18 -7.79 -21.02 -1.55
N LEU A 19 -6.56 -20.57 -1.28
CA LEU A 19 -5.60 -20.18 -2.32
C LEU A 19 -5.01 -21.44 -2.96
N ALA A 20 -5.42 -21.72 -4.20
CA ALA A 20 -5.10 -22.96 -4.89
C ALA A 20 -4.29 -22.70 -6.18
N PRO A 21 -3.20 -23.43 -6.43
CA PRO A 21 -2.52 -23.42 -7.73
C PRO A 21 -3.46 -23.85 -8.86
N CYS A 22 -3.44 -23.12 -9.97
CA CYS A 22 -4.22 -23.44 -11.16
C CYS A 22 -3.44 -23.10 -12.46
N ASN A 23 -3.99 -23.52 -13.60
CA ASN A 23 -3.51 -23.10 -14.92
C ASN A 23 -4.54 -22.18 -15.57
N ARG A 24 -4.09 -21.06 -16.14
CA ARG A 24 -4.94 -20.07 -16.82
C ARG A 24 -4.35 -19.72 -18.19
N PRO A 25 -5.15 -19.33 -19.18
CA PRO A 25 -4.63 -18.73 -20.40
C PRO A 25 -3.81 -17.48 -20.09
N VAL A 26 -2.71 -17.26 -20.81
CA VAL A 26 -1.98 -16.00 -20.75
C VAL A 26 -2.90 -14.88 -21.28
N PRO A 27 -3.14 -13.81 -20.51
CA PRO A 27 -3.98 -12.71 -20.96
C PRO A 27 -3.28 -11.88 -22.04
N ALA A 28 -4.04 -11.36 -23.02
CA ALA A 28 -3.52 -10.46 -24.04
C ALA A 28 -3.69 -8.99 -23.62
N PRO A 29 -2.68 -8.12 -23.78
CA PRO A 29 -2.81 -6.71 -23.43
C PRO A 29 -3.70 -5.95 -24.43
N GLY A 30 -4.66 -5.19 -23.91
CA GLY A 30 -5.48 -4.28 -24.70
C GLY A 30 -4.80 -2.94 -24.99
N HIS A 31 -5.54 -2.01 -25.59
CA HIS A 31 -5.00 -0.68 -25.89
C HIS A 31 -4.49 0.03 -24.62
N GLY A 32 -3.25 0.56 -24.69
CA GLY A 32 -2.60 1.25 -23.58
C GLY A 32 -2.16 0.35 -22.42
N GLN A 33 -2.24 -0.97 -22.57
CA GLN A 33 -1.85 -1.95 -21.56
C GLN A 33 -0.57 -2.68 -21.96
N VAL A 34 0.13 -3.22 -20.96
CA VAL A 34 1.27 -4.12 -21.15
C VAL A 34 0.96 -5.47 -20.52
N LEU A 35 1.56 -6.52 -21.10
CA LEU A 35 1.67 -7.82 -20.46
C LEU A 35 3.00 -7.85 -19.71
N LEU A 36 2.96 -8.08 -18.40
CA LEU A 36 4.14 -8.27 -17.58
C LEU A 36 4.37 -9.76 -17.35
N ARG A 37 5.58 -10.24 -17.63
CA ARG A 37 6.10 -11.50 -17.09
C ARG A 37 6.58 -11.22 -15.68
N ILE A 38 5.84 -11.70 -14.69
CA ILE A 38 6.06 -11.41 -13.28
C ILE A 38 7.25 -12.24 -12.77
N ALA A 39 8.14 -11.58 -12.03
CA ALA A 39 9.21 -12.24 -11.27
C ALA A 39 8.88 -12.27 -9.77
N TYR A 40 8.26 -11.20 -9.27
CA TYR A 40 7.85 -11.08 -7.87
C TYR A 40 6.53 -10.33 -7.77
N ALA A 41 5.69 -10.72 -6.82
CA ALA A 41 4.41 -10.06 -6.53
C ALA A 41 4.32 -9.69 -5.04
N GLY A 42 3.84 -8.49 -4.73
CA GLY A 42 3.65 -8.07 -3.35
C GLY A 42 2.35 -8.62 -2.77
N VAL A 43 2.38 -9.03 -1.50
CA VAL A 43 1.17 -9.42 -0.75
C VAL A 43 0.64 -8.20 -0.02
N ASN A 44 -0.67 -7.96 -0.12
CA ASN A 44 -1.34 -6.79 0.44
C ASN A 44 -2.62 -7.16 1.18
N ARG A 45 -3.01 -6.35 2.18
CA ARG A 45 -4.22 -6.60 2.98
C ARG A 45 -5.49 -6.73 2.13
N PRO A 46 -5.71 -5.95 1.05
CA PRO A 46 -6.85 -6.15 0.18
C PRO A 46 -6.87 -7.50 -0.54
N ASP A 47 -5.72 -8.17 -0.76
CA ASP A 47 -5.69 -9.53 -1.31
C ASP A 47 -6.37 -10.52 -0.36
N ALA A 48 -6.02 -10.45 0.94
CA ALA A 48 -6.64 -11.26 1.98
C ALA A 48 -8.14 -10.95 2.16
N LEU A 49 -8.53 -9.67 2.06
CA LEU A 49 -9.94 -9.28 2.11
C LEU A 49 -10.72 -9.75 0.87
N GLN A 50 -10.12 -9.72 -0.31
CA GLN A 50 -10.71 -10.27 -1.54
C GLN A 50 -10.90 -11.78 -1.40
N ARG A 51 -9.87 -12.50 -0.93
CA ARG A 51 -9.93 -13.94 -0.63
C ARG A 51 -11.02 -14.28 0.38
N ALA A 52 -11.19 -13.47 1.42
CA ALA A 52 -12.24 -13.65 2.42
C ALA A 52 -13.66 -13.27 1.94
N GLY A 53 -13.82 -12.76 0.71
CA GLY A 53 -15.10 -12.29 0.19
C GLY A 53 -15.58 -10.95 0.75
N LEU A 54 -14.70 -10.21 1.42
CA LEU A 54 -14.99 -8.93 2.08
C LEU A 54 -14.60 -7.72 1.22
N TYR A 55 -13.96 -7.94 0.08
CA TYR A 55 -13.53 -6.89 -0.85
C TYR A 55 -13.66 -7.33 -2.30
N ALA A 56 -14.73 -6.88 -2.97
CA ALA A 56 -14.98 -7.23 -4.36
C ALA A 56 -14.01 -6.47 -5.30
N PRO A 57 -13.34 -7.16 -6.24
CA PRO A 57 -12.58 -6.50 -7.29
C PRO A 57 -13.52 -5.71 -8.23
N PRO A 58 -13.05 -4.63 -8.88
CA PRO A 58 -13.80 -4.00 -9.96
C PRO A 58 -14.15 -5.01 -11.06
N PRO A 59 -15.30 -4.91 -11.76
CA PRO A 59 -15.69 -5.87 -12.80
C PRO A 59 -14.71 -6.00 -13.97
N THR A 60 -13.87 -4.98 -14.18
CA THR A 60 -12.85 -4.93 -15.23
C THR A 60 -11.49 -5.48 -14.79
N ALA A 61 -11.33 -5.81 -13.51
CA ALA A 61 -10.11 -6.38 -12.96
C ALA A 61 -10.09 -7.90 -13.11
N SER A 62 -8.89 -8.48 -13.07
CA SER A 62 -8.72 -9.92 -12.91
C SER A 62 -9.38 -10.40 -11.61
N ASP A 63 -10.00 -11.58 -11.67
CA ASP A 63 -10.54 -12.32 -10.52
C ASP A 63 -9.43 -12.87 -9.62
N LEU A 64 -8.26 -13.18 -10.19
CA LEU A 64 -7.07 -13.56 -9.44
C LEU A 64 -6.59 -12.41 -8.51
N PRO A 65 -6.08 -12.72 -7.30
CA PRO A 65 -5.53 -11.73 -6.37
C PRO A 65 -4.17 -11.16 -6.85
N GLY A 66 -3.66 -10.17 -6.11
CA GLY A 66 -2.37 -9.54 -6.36
C GLY A 66 -2.48 -8.17 -6.99
N LEU A 67 -2.09 -7.14 -6.24
CA LEU A 67 -2.25 -5.73 -6.58
C LEU A 67 -0.96 -5.04 -7.04
N GLU A 68 0.18 -5.70 -6.96
CA GLU A 68 1.45 -5.15 -7.39
C GLU A 68 2.42 -6.27 -7.79
N ALA A 69 3.32 -5.95 -8.71
CA ALA A 69 4.37 -6.86 -9.12
C ALA A 69 5.59 -6.12 -9.65
N ALA A 70 6.70 -6.83 -9.78
CA ALA A 70 7.82 -6.44 -10.62
C ALA A 70 8.25 -7.61 -11.52
N GLY A 71 8.72 -7.24 -12.71
CA GLY A 71 9.05 -8.20 -13.74
C GLY A 71 9.52 -7.53 -15.02
N GLU A 72 9.27 -8.19 -16.13
CA GLU A 72 9.69 -7.75 -17.47
C GLU A 72 8.47 -7.55 -18.37
N VAL A 73 8.47 -6.49 -19.17
CA VAL A 73 7.47 -6.29 -20.22
C VAL A 73 7.61 -7.38 -21.26
N ALA A 74 6.61 -8.25 -21.36
CA ALA A 74 6.57 -9.37 -22.30
C ALA A 74 5.91 -8.99 -23.64
N GLU A 75 4.85 -8.18 -23.58
CA GLU A 75 4.10 -7.72 -24.75
C GLU A 75 3.54 -6.31 -24.52
N LEU A 76 3.41 -5.54 -25.60
CA LEU A 76 2.79 -4.22 -25.60
C LEU A 76 1.45 -4.28 -26.33
N GLY A 77 0.41 -3.78 -25.69
CA GLY A 77 -0.85 -3.51 -26.36
C GLY A 77 -0.77 -2.29 -27.28
N PRO A 78 -1.75 -2.10 -28.18
CA PRO A 78 -1.78 -0.96 -29.10
C PRO A 78 -1.73 0.38 -28.36
N GLY A 79 -1.01 1.37 -28.90
CA GLY A 79 -0.98 2.74 -28.35
C GLY A 79 -0.08 2.93 -27.13
N VAL A 80 0.60 1.89 -26.64
CA VAL A 80 1.63 2.05 -25.61
C VAL A 80 2.84 2.77 -26.18
N THR A 81 3.30 3.80 -25.46
CA THR A 81 4.52 4.54 -25.75
C THR A 81 5.36 4.63 -24.48
N GLY A 82 6.67 4.83 -24.60
CA GLY A 82 7.59 4.99 -23.46
C GLY A 82 8.10 3.69 -22.82
N LEU A 83 7.54 2.53 -23.16
CA LEU A 83 8.02 1.20 -22.76
C LEU A 83 8.36 0.35 -23.99
N LYS A 84 9.26 -0.61 -23.81
CA LYS A 84 9.56 -1.67 -24.79
C LYS A 84 9.56 -3.06 -24.15
N VAL A 85 9.32 -4.08 -24.97
CA VAL A 85 9.52 -5.48 -24.56
C VAL A 85 10.95 -5.66 -24.03
N GLY A 86 11.09 -6.35 -22.91
CA GLY A 86 12.35 -6.53 -22.21
C GLY A 86 12.64 -5.46 -21.13
N ASP A 87 11.88 -4.38 -21.05
CA ASP A 87 12.03 -3.41 -19.96
C ASP A 87 11.65 -4.04 -18.62
N LYS A 88 12.48 -3.81 -17.61
CA LYS A 88 12.20 -4.20 -16.23
C LYS A 88 11.42 -3.09 -15.54
N VAL A 89 10.27 -3.43 -14.98
CA VAL A 89 9.36 -2.48 -14.33
C VAL A 89 8.73 -3.07 -13.08
N CYS A 90 8.33 -2.21 -12.16
CA CYS A 90 7.33 -2.55 -11.14
C CYS A 90 6.03 -1.82 -11.47
N ALA A 91 4.88 -2.41 -11.14
CA ALA A 91 3.59 -1.84 -11.51
C ALA A 91 2.52 -2.07 -10.46
N LEU A 92 1.64 -1.09 -10.33
CA LEU A 92 0.34 -1.28 -9.69
C LEU A 92 -0.54 -2.09 -10.65
N LEU A 93 -1.22 -3.10 -10.12
CA LEU A 93 -2.08 -4.02 -10.87
C LEU A 93 -3.53 -3.86 -10.42
N PRO A 94 -4.51 -3.95 -11.33
CA PRO A 94 -5.92 -4.00 -10.94
C PRO A 94 -6.31 -5.33 -10.27
N GLY A 95 -5.45 -6.35 -10.39
CA GLY A 95 -5.60 -7.73 -9.96
C GLY A 95 -4.68 -8.62 -10.80
N GLY A 96 -4.54 -9.90 -10.47
CA GLY A 96 -3.79 -10.88 -11.29
C GLY A 96 -2.30 -10.98 -11.00
N GLY A 97 -1.78 -10.30 -9.98
CA GLY A 97 -0.37 -10.40 -9.60
C GLY A 97 0.05 -11.80 -9.13
N TYR A 98 -0.88 -12.68 -8.75
CA TYR A 98 -0.57 -14.04 -8.30
C TYR A 98 -0.58 -15.01 -9.49
N ALA A 99 0.23 -14.71 -10.51
CA ALA A 99 0.37 -15.48 -11.73
C ALA A 99 1.73 -15.21 -12.39
N GLU A 100 2.14 -16.06 -13.34
CA GLU A 100 3.36 -15.84 -14.15
C GLU A 100 3.22 -14.61 -15.06
N TYR A 101 2.00 -14.25 -15.47
CA TYR A 101 1.74 -13.07 -16.28
C TYR A 101 0.51 -12.28 -15.81
N ALA A 102 0.59 -10.95 -15.90
CA ALA A 102 -0.55 -10.06 -15.65
C ALA A 102 -0.59 -8.89 -16.63
N VAL A 103 -1.80 -8.41 -16.92
CA VAL A 103 -2.03 -7.21 -17.73
C VAL A 103 -2.29 -6.01 -16.83
N THR A 104 -1.68 -4.88 -17.14
CA THR A 104 -1.93 -3.60 -16.45
C THR A 104 -1.78 -2.42 -17.41
N PRO A 105 -2.43 -1.27 -17.17
CA PRO A 105 -2.17 -0.05 -17.93
C PRO A 105 -0.68 0.33 -17.89
N ALA A 106 -0.11 0.64 -19.05
CA ALA A 106 1.31 1.00 -19.19
C ALA A 106 1.70 2.19 -18.30
N ALA A 107 0.76 3.13 -18.10
CA ALA A 107 0.95 4.31 -17.25
C ALA A 107 1.02 4.00 -15.74
N HIS A 108 0.76 2.75 -15.33
CA HIS A 108 0.91 2.31 -13.93
C HIS A 108 2.26 1.62 -13.69
N CYS A 109 3.06 1.43 -14.74
CA CYS A 109 4.41 0.91 -14.66
C CYS A 109 5.40 2.02 -14.34
N LEU A 110 6.33 1.72 -13.44
CA LEU A 110 7.46 2.56 -13.08
C LEU A 110 8.76 1.76 -13.27
N PRO A 111 9.86 2.40 -13.66
CA PRO A 111 11.14 1.72 -13.83
C PRO A 111 11.60 1.16 -12.49
N ILE A 112 12.39 0.08 -12.50
CA ILE A 112 13.06 -0.38 -11.28
C ILE A 112 14.04 0.72 -10.83
N PRO A 113 13.98 1.20 -9.56
CA PRO A 113 14.96 2.16 -9.06
C PRO A 113 16.39 1.63 -9.21
N GLU A 114 17.32 2.52 -9.55
CA GLU A 114 18.73 2.16 -9.69
C GLU A 114 19.26 1.54 -8.39
N GLY A 115 19.96 0.41 -8.50
CA GLY A 115 20.49 -0.33 -7.35
C GLY A 115 19.50 -1.24 -6.62
N MET A 116 18.21 -1.25 -7.01
CA MET A 116 17.19 -2.08 -6.37
C MET A 116 16.94 -3.40 -7.13
N SER A 117 16.67 -4.47 -6.38
CA SER A 117 16.28 -5.76 -6.95
C SER A 117 14.82 -5.77 -7.42
N LEU A 118 14.45 -6.70 -8.32
CA LEU A 118 13.04 -6.93 -8.68
C LEU A 118 12.19 -7.31 -7.46
N LYS A 119 12.77 -8.06 -6.52
CA LYS A 119 12.11 -8.46 -5.27
C LYS A 119 11.65 -7.26 -4.44
N GLU A 120 12.57 -6.32 -4.22
CA GLU A 120 12.26 -5.10 -3.46
C GLU A 120 11.31 -4.20 -4.24
N ALA A 121 11.54 -4.03 -5.55
CA ALA A 121 10.72 -3.19 -6.40
C ALA A 121 9.26 -3.68 -6.51
N ALA A 122 9.01 -4.98 -6.42
CA ALA A 122 7.66 -5.56 -6.40
C ALA A 122 6.82 -5.12 -5.19
N CYS A 123 7.45 -4.60 -4.14
CA CYS A 123 6.80 -4.15 -2.91
C CYS A 123 6.61 -2.62 -2.82
N LEU A 124 6.94 -1.89 -3.90
CA LEU A 124 6.77 -0.44 -3.98
C LEU A 124 5.33 -0.01 -4.37
N PRO A 125 4.72 -0.53 -5.45
CA PRO A 125 3.58 0.15 -6.07
C PRO A 125 2.38 0.39 -5.15
N GLU A 126 1.81 -0.64 -4.52
CA GLU A 126 0.58 -0.52 -3.72
C GLU A 126 0.79 0.47 -2.55
N THR A 127 1.91 0.34 -1.86
CA THR A 127 2.22 1.16 -0.68
C THR A 127 2.53 2.61 -1.05
N HIS A 128 3.35 2.84 -2.06
CA HIS A 128 3.78 4.18 -2.44
C HIS A 128 2.64 4.94 -3.12
N PHE A 129 1.83 4.31 -3.96
CA PHE A 129 0.64 4.95 -4.54
C PHE A 129 -0.35 5.33 -3.45
N THR A 130 -0.61 4.43 -2.50
CA THR A 130 -1.54 4.70 -1.39
C THR A 130 -1.03 5.83 -0.51
N VAL A 131 0.23 5.78 -0.08
CA VAL A 131 0.81 6.79 0.81
C VAL A 131 0.90 8.14 0.12
N TRP A 132 1.41 8.22 -1.11
CA TRP A 132 1.58 9.50 -1.78
C TRP A 132 0.24 10.19 -2.05
N SER A 133 -0.73 9.45 -2.59
CA SER A 133 -2.05 10.00 -2.90
C SER A 133 -2.83 10.45 -1.66
N ASN A 134 -2.65 9.78 -0.52
CA ASN A 134 -3.38 10.12 0.70
C ASN A 134 -2.64 11.10 1.60
N LEU A 135 -1.34 10.92 1.81
CA LEU A 135 -0.59 11.74 2.75
C LEU A 135 -0.18 13.08 2.14
N VAL A 136 0.23 13.08 0.87
CA VAL A 136 0.76 14.28 0.19
C VAL A 136 -0.33 14.95 -0.65
N MET A 137 -0.91 14.25 -1.62
CA MET A 137 -1.85 14.87 -2.55
C MET A 137 -3.18 15.27 -1.87
N ARG A 138 -3.69 14.43 -0.97
CA ARG A 138 -4.97 14.66 -0.25
C ARG A 138 -4.77 15.25 1.14
N GLY A 139 -3.76 14.77 1.87
CA GLY A 139 -3.44 15.19 3.23
C GLY A 139 -2.65 16.48 3.29
N HIS A 140 -2.07 16.91 2.16
CA HIS A 140 -1.27 18.13 2.03
C HIS A 140 -0.16 18.22 3.10
N LEU A 141 0.45 17.09 3.45
CA LEU A 141 1.55 17.08 4.43
C LEU A 141 2.72 17.94 3.93
N THR A 142 3.18 18.84 4.78
CA THR A 142 4.32 19.73 4.51
C THR A 142 5.40 19.63 5.58
N ALA A 143 6.59 20.15 5.27
CA ALA A 143 7.73 20.14 6.19
C ALA A 143 7.39 20.87 7.50
N GLY A 144 7.88 20.33 8.62
CA GLY A 144 7.63 20.86 9.97
C GLY A 144 6.30 20.43 10.58
N GLU A 145 5.36 19.89 9.81
CA GLU A 145 4.10 19.40 10.36
C GLU A 145 4.29 18.07 11.12
N ARG A 146 3.62 17.96 12.27
CA ARG A 146 3.36 16.72 12.99
C ARG A 146 2.38 15.83 12.22
N VAL A 147 2.78 14.61 11.90
CA VAL A 147 1.92 13.56 11.34
C VAL A 147 1.80 12.39 12.32
N LEU A 148 0.59 11.88 12.52
CA LEU A 148 0.36 10.59 13.20
C LEU A 148 -0.02 9.52 12.17
N ILE A 149 0.71 8.41 12.15
CA ILE A 149 0.44 7.28 11.26
C ILE A 149 0.05 6.07 12.10
N HIS A 150 -1.16 5.56 11.88
CA HIS A 150 -1.57 4.30 12.51
C HIS A 150 -1.03 3.08 11.77
N GLY A 151 -0.69 2.04 12.52
CA GLY A 151 -0.14 0.81 11.94
C GLY A 151 1.27 1.00 11.40
N GLY A 152 2.14 1.67 12.16
CA GLY A 152 3.49 2.07 11.73
C GLY A 152 4.37 0.94 11.20
N SER A 153 4.23 -0.28 11.74
CA SER A 153 5.00 -1.44 11.30
C SER A 153 4.44 -2.16 10.06
N SER A 154 3.30 -1.71 9.52
CA SER A 154 2.73 -2.28 8.28
C SER A 154 3.51 -1.83 7.04
N GLY A 155 3.27 -2.46 5.89
CA GLY A 155 3.84 -1.99 4.61
C GLY A 155 3.50 -0.52 4.30
N ILE A 156 2.28 -0.08 4.58
CA ILE A 156 1.89 1.33 4.43
C ILE A 156 2.58 2.20 5.48
N GLY A 157 2.58 1.77 6.75
CA GLY A 157 3.18 2.53 7.85
C GLY A 157 4.67 2.79 7.64
N THR A 158 5.43 1.74 7.33
CA THR A 158 6.88 1.82 7.07
C THR A 158 7.21 2.71 5.87
N THR A 159 6.36 2.69 4.83
CA THR A 159 6.48 3.60 3.67
C THR A 159 6.15 5.05 4.06
N ALA A 160 5.07 5.25 4.82
CA ALA A 160 4.61 6.57 5.26
C ALA A 160 5.60 7.27 6.20
N ILE A 161 6.23 6.52 7.12
CA ILE A 161 7.29 7.04 8.00
C ILE A 161 8.42 7.64 7.16
N GLN A 162 8.94 6.85 6.23
CA GLN A 162 10.10 7.22 5.42
C GLN A 162 9.79 8.41 4.50
N ILE A 163 8.62 8.42 3.83
CA ILE A 163 8.20 9.55 2.98
C ILE A 163 8.00 10.81 3.82
N ALA A 164 7.26 10.74 4.93
CA ALA A 164 7.01 11.90 5.79
C ALA A 164 8.31 12.50 6.33
N ARG A 165 9.23 11.65 6.80
CA ARG A 165 10.57 12.05 7.26
C ARG A 165 11.40 12.66 6.13
N ALA A 166 11.34 12.11 4.92
CA ALA A 166 12.05 12.67 3.77
C ALA A 166 11.51 14.05 3.34
N LEU A 167 10.22 14.32 3.57
CA LEU A 167 9.56 15.61 3.38
C LEU A 167 9.82 16.60 4.53
N GLY A 168 10.50 16.18 5.61
CA GLY A 168 10.82 17.03 6.76
C GLY A 168 9.69 17.17 7.77
N ALA A 169 8.70 16.28 7.78
CA ALA A 169 7.66 16.22 8.80
C ALA A 169 8.19 15.62 10.12
N ARG A 170 7.51 15.94 11.23
CA ARG A 170 7.70 15.28 12.53
C ARG A 170 6.78 14.07 12.61
N VAL A 171 7.34 12.87 12.71
CA VAL A 171 6.60 11.62 12.49
C VAL A 171 6.29 10.91 13.80
N PHE A 172 5.02 10.71 14.07
CA PHE A 172 4.51 9.92 15.20
C PHE A 172 3.78 8.71 14.65
N VAL A 173 3.92 7.55 15.30
CA VAL A 173 3.22 6.35 14.85
C VAL A 173 2.61 5.56 15.99
N THR A 174 1.62 4.71 15.69
CA THR A 174 1.17 3.68 16.63
C THR A 174 1.57 2.28 16.15
N ALA A 175 2.03 1.44 17.09
CA ALA A 175 2.32 0.04 16.86
C ALA A 175 1.98 -0.82 18.10
N GLY A 176 1.89 -2.14 17.91
CA GLY A 176 1.27 -3.04 18.91
C GLY A 176 2.22 -3.73 19.88
N THR A 177 3.53 -3.55 19.72
CA THR A 177 4.57 -4.08 20.62
C THR A 177 5.75 -3.11 20.66
N ASP A 178 6.60 -3.23 21.68
CA ASP A 178 7.78 -2.38 21.83
C ASP A 178 8.80 -2.63 20.72
N GLU A 179 8.95 -3.89 20.28
CA GLU A 179 9.84 -4.24 19.15
C GLU A 179 9.38 -3.57 17.85
N LYS A 180 8.07 -3.53 17.61
CA LYS A 180 7.51 -2.84 16.45
C LYS A 180 7.64 -1.32 16.57
N CYS A 181 7.58 -0.77 17.79
CA CYS A 181 7.82 0.64 18.03
C CYS A 181 9.28 1.00 17.71
N ALA A 182 10.24 0.25 18.24
CA ALA A 182 11.66 0.42 17.95
C ALA A 182 11.96 0.37 16.45
N ALA A 183 11.39 -0.61 15.73
CA ALA A 183 11.54 -0.70 14.28
C ALA A 183 10.98 0.54 13.55
N CYS A 184 9.90 1.16 14.04
CA CYS A 184 9.38 2.39 13.45
C CYS A 184 10.29 3.60 13.70
N GLU A 185 10.91 3.67 14.88
CA GLU A 185 11.85 4.74 15.24
C GLU A 185 13.14 4.66 14.43
N GLU A 186 13.66 3.45 14.20
CA GLU A 186 14.79 3.20 13.30
C GLU A 186 14.52 3.68 11.86
N LEU A 187 13.27 3.59 11.40
CA LEU A 187 12.84 4.07 10.08
C LEU A 187 12.69 5.60 10.03
N GLY A 188 12.76 6.29 11.17
CA GLY A 188 12.69 7.74 11.27
C GLY A 188 11.38 8.27 11.86
N ALA A 189 10.59 7.44 12.55
CA ALA A 189 9.59 7.97 13.47
C ALA A 189 10.29 8.70 14.61
N GLU A 190 9.84 9.91 14.92
CA GLU A 190 10.31 10.68 16.07
C GLU A 190 9.88 10.02 17.39
N ARG A 191 8.66 9.45 17.41
CA ARG A 191 8.17 8.64 18.53
C ARG A 191 7.19 7.58 18.03
N ALA A 192 7.40 6.34 18.45
CA ALA A 192 6.43 5.27 18.29
C ALA A 192 5.66 5.04 19.60
N ILE A 193 4.34 4.92 19.49
CA ILE A 193 3.42 4.80 20.62
C ILE A 193 2.90 3.37 20.65
N ASN A 194 3.24 2.64 21.72
CA ASN A 194 2.69 1.32 21.92
C ASN A 194 1.24 1.46 22.40
N TYR A 195 0.28 1.26 21.49
CA TYR A 195 -1.14 1.51 21.76
C TYR A 195 -1.75 0.54 22.80
N ARG A 196 -1.00 -0.48 23.25
CA ARG A 196 -1.43 -1.39 24.31
C ARG A 196 -1.10 -0.88 25.71
N THR A 197 -0.14 0.02 25.83
CA THR A 197 0.38 0.52 27.11
C THR A 197 0.28 2.04 27.24
N GLU A 198 0.10 2.75 26.13
CA GLU A 198 -0.02 4.21 26.08
C GLU A 198 -1.29 4.66 25.34
N ASP A 199 -1.78 5.84 25.68
CA ASP A 199 -2.86 6.51 24.95
C ASP A 199 -2.28 7.50 23.93
N PHE A 200 -2.39 7.18 22.64
CA PHE A 200 -1.90 8.04 21.57
C PHE A 200 -2.55 9.43 21.54
N VAL A 201 -3.77 9.57 22.05
CA VAL A 201 -4.47 10.87 22.10
C VAL A 201 -3.78 11.79 23.08
N GLU A 202 -3.44 11.28 24.27
CA GLU A 202 -2.77 12.07 25.30
C GLU A 202 -1.33 12.40 24.90
N VAL A 203 -0.63 11.44 24.27
CA VAL A 203 0.68 11.68 23.67
C VAL A 203 0.63 12.80 22.63
N MET A 204 -0.29 12.72 21.66
CA MET A 204 -0.37 13.73 20.61
C MET A 204 -0.79 15.10 21.14
N LYS A 205 -1.67 15.18 22.15
CA LYS A 205 -2.03 16.45 22.79
C LYS A 205 -0.83 17.12 23.45
N ALA A 206 0.05 16.35 24.10
CA ALA A 206 1.27 16.88 24.69
C ALA A 206 2.20 17.52 23.63
N GLU A 207 2.15 17.02 22.39
CA GLU A 207 2.87 17.57 21.24
C GLU A 207 2.14 18.73 20.53
N GLY A 208 0.95 19.13 21.00
CA GLY A 208 0.12 20.16 20.38
C GLY A 208 -0.82 19.67 19.25
N GLY A 209 -0.99 18.35 19.12
CA GLY A 209 -1.87 17.69 18.17
C GLY A 209 -1.24 17.41 16.80
N ALA A 210 -1.76 16.41 16.10
CA ALA A 210 -1.35 16.06 14.74
C ALA A 210 -1.95 17.04 13.73
N HIS A 211 -1.16 17.58 12.79
CA HIS A 211 -1.73 18.32 11.67
C HIS A 211 -2.29 17.38 10.61
N VAL A 212 -1.73 16.18 10.47
CA VAL A 212 -2.25 15.13 9.58
C VAL A 212 -2.29 13.81 10.34
N ILE A 213 -3.39 13.08 10.25
CA ILE A 213 -3.48 11.69 10.71
C ILE A 213 -3.75 10.81 9.50
N LEU A 214 -2.91 9.81 9.28
CA LEU A 214 -3.14 8.74 8.32
C LEU A 214 -3.70 7.52 9.06
N ASP A 215 -4.98 7.24 8.86
CA ASP A 215 -5.73 6.24 9.61
C ASP A 215 -6.13 5.04 8.75
N MET A 216 -5.74 3.85 9.21
CA MET A 216 -6.15 2.55 8.65
C MET A 216 -7.00 1.74 9.61
N VAL A 217 -7.15 2.20 10.85
CA VAL A 217 -7.86 1.48 11.91
C VAL A 217 -9.35 1.78 11.80
N GLY A 218 -9.75 3.05 11.80
CA GLY A 218 -11.16 3.40 11.78
C GLY A 218 -11.89 2.98 13.08
N GLY A 219 -13.19 2.72 13.00
CA GLY A 219 -14.02 2.38 14.17
C GLY A 219 -13.84 3.37 15.32
N ASP A 220 -13.55 2.86 16.52
CA ASP A 220 -13.36 3.67 17.73
C ASP A 220 -12.16 4.62 17.67
N TYR A 221 -11.24 4.46 16.69
CA TYR A 221 -10.17 5.42 16.47
C TYR A 221 -10.69 6.73 15.85
N ILE A 222 -11.81 6.72 15.12
CA ILE A 222 -12.34 7.93 14.48
C ILE A 222 -12.59 9.07 15.48
N PRO A 223 -13.40 8.90 16.55
CA PRO A 223 -13.59 9.96 17.54
C PRO A 223 -12.32 10.29 18.34
N ARG A 224 -11.39 9.34 18.50
CA ARG A 224 -10.09 9.57 19.16
C ARG A 224 -9.17 10.42 18.29
N ASN A 225 -9.15 10.17 16.98
CA ASN A 225 -8.37 10.92 16.00
C ASN A 225 -8.83 12.38 15.91
N LEU A 226 -10.14 12.65 15.97
CA LEU A 226 -10.63 14.03 16.06
C LEU A 226 -10.14 14.77 17.32
N LYS A 227 -9.88 14.06 18.42
CA LYS A 227 -9.30 14.63 19.64
C LYS A 227 -7.78 14.80 19.55
N ALA A 228 -7.10 13.93 18.81
CA ALA A 228 -5.64 13.94 18.65
C ALA A 228 -5.15 14.93 17.58
N LEU A 229 -6.03 15.38 16.67
CA LEU A 229 -5.70 16.43 15.71
C LEU A 229 -5.35 17.75 16.41
N ALA A 230 -4.50 18.55 15.78
CA ALA A 230 -4.37 19.98 16.02
C ALA A 230 -5.56 20.74 15.41
N ASP A 231 -5.71 22.02 15.73
CA ASP A 231 -6.65 22.89 15.01
C ASP A 231 -6.25 22.96 13.53
N ASP A 232 -7.24 23.05 12.64
CA ASP A 232 -7.08 22.98 11.18
C ASP A 232 -6.50 21.63 10.68
N GLY A 233 -6.44 20.61 11.54
CA GLY A 233 -5.88 19.31 11.24
C GLY A 233 -6.72 18.46 10.27
N ARG A 234 -6.06 17.51 9.59
CA ARG A 234 -6.64 16.64 8.55
C ARG A 234 -6.57 15.16 8.94
N LEU A 235 -7.72 14.50 9.02
CA LEU A 235 -7.84 13.04 9.17
C LEU A 235 -8.05 12.41 7.79
N VAL A 236 -7.12 11.58 7.34
CA VAL A 236 -7.16 10.87 6.06
C VAL A 236 -7.32 9.37 6.29
N GLN A 237 -8.51 8.86 5.98
CA GLN A 237 -8.87 7.44 6.09
C GLN A 237 -8.43 6.66 4.84
N ILE A 238 -7.68 5.58 5.06
CA ILE A 238 -7.19 4.67 4.00
C ILE A 238 -7.68 3.24 4.14
N ALA A 239 -8.16 2.84 5.32
CA ALA A 239 -8.78 1.54 5.58
C ALA A 239 -9.61 1.57 6.87
N PHE A 240 -10.34 0.48 7.13
CA PHE A 240 -11.21 0.33 8.30
C PHE A 240 -10.99 -1.03 8.97
N LEU A 241 -9.76 -1.32 9.44
CA LEU A 241 -9.43 -2.60 10.06
C LEU A 241 -10.21 -2.87 11.37
N GLY A 242 -10.54 -1.82 12.11
CA GLY A 242 -11.41 -1.81 13.28
C GLY A 242 -12.90 -1.58 12.95
N GLY A 243 -13.26 -1.60 11.67
CA GLY A 243 -14.64 -1.47 11.19
C GLY A 243 -14.99 -0.08 10.63
N PRO A 244 -15.93 0.00 9.66
CA PRO A 244 -16.26 1.24 8.97
C PRO A 244 -17.34 2.09 9.68
N LYS A 245 -17.80 1.68 10.86
CA LYS A 245 -18.89 2.36 11.60
C LYS A 245 -18.38 2.84 12.96
N ALA A 246 -18.77 4.05 13.33
CA ALA A 246 -18.49 4.64 14.63
C ALA A 246 -19.55 5.69 14.98
N GLU A 247 -19.80 5.92 16.27
CA GLU A 247 -20.56 7.07 16.76
C GLU A 247 -19.61 8.26 16.94
N VAL A 248 -19.93 9.40 16.33
CA VAL A 248 -19.02 10.56 16.25
C VAL A 248 -19.73 11.85 16.61
N ASN A 249 -19.19 12.59 17.57
CA ASN A 249 -19.55 13.99 17.80
C ASN A 249 -18.79 14.87 16.81
N PHE A 250 -19.51 15.53 15.90
CA PHE A 250 -18.94 16.42 14.88
C PHE A 250 -18.75 17.88 15.34
N ALA A 251 -19.13 18.24 16.57
CA ALA A 251 -18.88 19.59 17.09
C ALA A 251 -17.38 19.99 17.02
N PRO A 252 -16.40 19.12 17.38
CA PRO A 252 -14.97 19.43 17.23
C PRO A 252 -14.54 19.65 15.78
N LEU A 253 -15.18 19.00 14.80
CA LEU A 253 -14.86 19.22 13.39
C LEU A 253 -15.13 20.69 13.02
N MET A 254 -16.27 21.24 13.45
CA MET A 254 -16.63 22.62 13.20
C MET A 254 -15.80 23.60 14.04
N THR A 255 -15.71 23.40 15.37
CA THR A 255 -15.07 24.37 16.26
C THR A 255 -13.56 24.48 16.06
N ARG A 256 -12.92 23.40 15.60
CA ARG A 256 -11.48 23.31 15.34
C ARG A 256 -11.11 23.31 13.86
N ARG A 257 -12.12 23.50 12.98
CA ARG A 257 -11.96 23.57 11.51
C ARG A 257 -11.24 22.35 10.92
N LEU A 258 -11.55 21.17 11.45
CA LEU A 258 -10.89 19.93 11.04
C LEU A 258 -11.39 19.52 9.64
N THR A 259 -10.53 18.84 8.90
CA THR A 259 -10.89 18.14 7.67
C THR A 259 -10.90 16.64 7.91
N MET A 260 -11.97 15.95 7.51
CA MET A 260 -12.02 14.48 7.48
C MET A 260 -12.29 14.02 6.05
N THR A 261 -11.42 13.16 5.53
CA THR A 261 -11.46 12.67 4.15
C THR A 261 -10.93 11.24 4.08
N GLY A 262 -10.95 10.64 2.90
CA GLY A 262 -10.38 9.32 2.66
C GLY A 262 -10.47 8.93 1.19
N SER A 263 -9.78 7.84 0.84
CA SER A 263 -9.90 7.23 -0.48
C SER A 263 -9.51 5.78 -0.48
N THR A 264 -10.00 5.03 -1.47
CA THR A 264 -9.49 3.71 -1.83
C THR A 264 -8.76 3.82 -3.16
N LEU A 265 -7.69 3.05 -3.34
CA LEU A 265 -6.84 3.14 -4.55
C LEU A 265 -7.44 2.37 -5.73
N ARG A 266 -7.81 1.10 -5.52
CA ARG A 266 -8.25 0.18 -6.57
C ARG A 266 -9.39 0.68 -7.48
N PRO A 267 -10.46 1.32 -6.98
CA PRO A 267 -11.58 1.76 -7.83
C PRO A 267 -11.33 3.11 -8.53
N GLN A 268 -10.20 3.77 -8.30
CA GLN A 268 -9.88 5.02 -9.00
C GLN A 268 -9.68 4.76 -10.49
N SER A 269 -9.93 5.80 -11.30
CA SER A 269 -9.72 5.74 -12.74
C SER A 269 -8.25 5.48 -13.06
N ASP A 270 -8.00 4.89 -14.23
CA ASP A 270 -6.62 4.67 -14.69
C ASP A 270 -5.85 5.98 -14.85
N ALA A 271 -6.53 7.07 -15.21
CA ALA A 271 -5.95 8.41 -15.29
C ALA A 271 -5.52 8.95 -13.91
N ALA A 272 -6.33 8.74 -12.86
CA ALA A 272 -5.95 9.17 -11.50
C ALA A 272 -4.72 8.39 -11.01
N LYS A 273 -4.68 7.07 -11.24
CA LYS A 273 -3.51 6.25 -10.92
C LYS A 273 -2.28 6.65 -11.75
N ALA A 274 -2.45 6.99 -13.03
CA ALA A 274 -1.35 7.49 -13.86
C ALA A 274 -0.76 8.81 -13.32
N ALA A 275 -1.61 9.74 -12.86
CA ALA A 275 -1.14 10.97 -12.24
C ALA A 275 -0.35 10.70 -10.94
N ILE A 276 -0.78 9.72 -10.13
CA ILE A 276 -0.02 9.29 -8.94
C ILE A 276 1.33 8.69 -9.36
N ALA A 277 1.38 7.88 -10.43
CA ALA A 277 2.62 7.30 -10.94
C ALA A 277 3.62 8.39 -11.38
N GLU A 278 3.15 9.42 -12.07
CA GLU A 278 3.97 10.56 -12.51
C GLU A 278 4.55 11.33 -11.32
N GLU A 279 3.73 11.60 -10.31
CA GLU A 279 4.16 12.24 -9.07
C GLU A 279 5.21 11.40 -8.32
N LEU A 280 5.00 10.08 -8.23
CA LEU A 280 5.96 9.15 -7.62
C LEU A 280 7.29 9.12 -8.38
N SER A 281 7.23 9.05 -9.71
CA SER A 281 8.41 9.10 -10.58
C SER A 281 9.21 10.39 -10.34
N THR A 282 8.52 11.51 -10.17
CA THR A 282 9.13 12.83 -9.98
C THR A 282 9.73 13.02 -8.58
N HIS A 283 9.01 12.61 -7.53
CA HIS A 283 9.33 13.01 -6.16
C HIS A 283 9.89 11.88 -5.30
N VAL A 284 9.50 10.63 -5.56
CA VAL A 284 9.80 9.48 -4.70
C VAL A 284 10.89 8.60 -5.28
N TRP A 285 10.85 8.32 -6.57
CA TRP A 285 11.87 7.52 -7.26
C TRP A 285 13.30 8.03 -7.07
N PRO A 286 13.57 9.36 -7.14
CA PRO A 286 14.90 9.87 -6.85
C PRO A 286 15.38 9.60 -5.42
N LEU A 287 14.48 9.44 -4.45
CA LEU A 287 14.83 9.08 -3.08
C LEU A 287 15.18 7.59 -2.96
N LEU A 288 14.44 6.73 -3.67
CA LEU A 288 14.71 5.29 -3.78
C LEU A 288 16.07 5.04 -4.43
N CYS A 289 16.36 5.67 -5.58
CA CYS A 289 17.65 5.51 -6.28
C CYS A 289 18.84 6.01 -5.44
N LYS A 290 18.62 6.98 -4.54
CA LYS A 290 19.65 7.48 -3.61
C LYS A 290 19.74 6.66 -2.31
N GLY A 291 18.95 5.60 -2.16
CA GLY A 291 18.89 4.80 -0.95
C GLY A 291 18.42 5.57 0.28
N ARG A 292 17.73 6.70 0.11
CA ARG A 292 17.21 7.51 1.23
C ARG A 292 15.98 6.90 1.87
N ILE A 293 15.24 6.12 1.08
CA ILE A 293 14.09 5.33 1.50
C ILE A 293 14.19 3.97 0.79
N ALA A 294 13.66 2.92 1.40
CA ALA A 294 13.62 1.57 0.84
C ALA A 294 12.40 0.79 1.38
N PRO A 295 11.86 -0.19 0.64
CA PRO A 295 10.82 -1.05 1.17
C PRO A 295 11.40 -1.90 2.32
N VAL A 296 10.68 -1.95 3.43
CA VAL A 296 11.03 -2.85 4.55
C VAL A 296 10.51 -4.24 4.21
N MET A 297 11.39 -5.23 4.14
CA MET A 297 11.05 -6.59 3.72
C MET A 297 10.92 -7.52 4.94
N ASP A 298 9.79 -8.22 5.05
CA ASP A 298 9.55 -9.24 6.09
C ASP A 298 10.02 -10.62 5.63
N ARG A 299 9.42 -11.16 4.57
CA ARG A 299 9.65 -12.53 4.12
C ARG A 299 9.30 -12.73 2.65
N GLU A 300 10.02 -13.65 2.03
CA GLU A 300 9.72 -14.17 0.69
C GLU A 300 9.10 -15.57 0.80
N PHE A 301 8.09 -15.83 -0.01
CA PHE A 301 7.49 -17.15 -0.21
C PHE A 301 7.46 -17.48 -1.70
N PRO A 302 7.58 -18.75 -2.11
CA PRO A 302 7.20 -19.17 -3.46
C PRO A 302 5.72 -18.84 -3.74
N LEU A 303 5.35 -18.55 -5.00
CA LEU A 303 3.96 -18.31 -5.40
C LEU A 303 3.03 -19.45 -4.96
N ALA A 304 3.48 -20.69 -5.10
CA ALA A 304 2.73 -21.88 -4.67
C ALA A 304 2.40 -21.92 -3.17
N GLU A 305 3.11 -21.14 -2.34
CA GLU A 305 2.90 -21.01 -0.89
C GLU A 305 2.15 -19.72 -0.51
N ALA A 306 1.37 -19.14 -1.43
CA ALA A 306 0.61 -17.91 -1.18
C ALA A 306 -0.31 -17.99 0.06
N ALA A 307 -0.82 -19.18 0.40
CA ALA A 307 -1.56 -19.41 1.65
C ALA A 307 -0.73 -19.07 2.90
N ALA A 308 0.51 -19.55 2.99
CA ALA A 308 1.40 -19.27 4.11
C ALA A 308 1.79 -17.77 4.18
N ALA A 309 1.93 -17.12 3.02
CA ALA A 309 2.15 -15.67 2.96
C ALA A 309 0.95 -14.88 3.49
N HIS A 310 -0.27 -15.33 3.22
CA HIS A 310 -1.50 -14.75 3.77
C HIS A 310 -1.65 -15.01 5.27
N GLU A 311 -1.33 -16.21 5.76
CA GLU A 311 -1.30 -16.52 7.20
C GLU A 311 -0.34 -15.57 7.96
N ARG A 312 0.87 -15.36 7.43
CA ARG A 312 1.85 -14.41 7.98
C ARG A 312 1.33 -12.97 7.99
N MET A 313 0.56 -12.57 6.98
CA MET A 313 -0.08 -11.27 6.95
C MET A 313 -1.19 -11.14 8.00
N GLU A 314 -2.00 -12.18 8.19
CA GLU A 314 -3.13 -12.20 9.12
C GLU A 314 -2.69 -12.32 10.58
N SER A 315 -1.59 -13.01 10.88
CA SER A 315 -1.01 -13.04 12.24
C SER A 315 -0.59 -11.65 12.74
N SER A 316 -0.41 -10.68 11.82
CA SER A 316 0.01 -9.31 12.13
C SER A 316 1.36 -9.21 12.83
N GLU A 317 2.17 -10.27 12.78
CA GLU A 317 3.51 -10.33 13.34
C GLU A 317 4.60 -9.80 12.38
N HIS A 318 4.25 -9.57 11.12
CA HIS A 318 5.16 -9.02 10.11
C HIS A 318 5.54 -7.56 10.40
N ILE A 319 6.73 -7.19 9.92
CA ILE A 319 7.18 -5.80 9.83
C ILE A 319 7.51 -5.52 8.36
N GLY A 320 6.78 -4.58 7.76
CA GLY A 320 6.94 -4.24 6.35
C GLY A 320 6.20 -5.19 5.40
N LYS A 321 6.88 -5.67 4.36
CA LYS A 321 6.28 -6.28 3.17
C LYS A 321 6.62 -7.75 3.00
N ILE A 322 5.60 -8.51 2.64
CA ILE A 322 5.70 -9.92 2.26
C ILE A 322 5.66 -9.99 0.73
N VAL A 323 6.51 -10.81 0.14
CA VAL A 323 6.67 -10.92 -1.31
C VAL A 323 6.57 -12.39 -1.75
N LEU A 324 5.92 -12.61 -2.88
CA LEU A 324 5.86 -13.89 -3.58
C LEU A 324 6.91 -13.90 -4.69
N LYS A 325 7.70 -14.97 -4.77
CA LYS A 325 8.57 -15.28 -5.90
C LYS A 325 7.79 -16.11 -6.91
N VAL A 326 7.70 -15.62 -8.13
CA VAL A 326 6.98 -16.23 -9.25
C VAL A 326 7.93 -17.01 -10.14
#